data_AF-A0A842R9I4-F1
#
_entry.id   AF-A0A842R9I4-F1
#
_cell.length_a   1.000
_cell.length_b   1.000
_cell.length_c   1.000
_cell.angle_alpha   90.00
_cell.angle_beta   90.00
_cell.angle_gamma   90.00
#
_symmetry.space_group_name_H-M   'P 1'
#
loop_
_entity.id
_entity.type
_entity.pdbx_description
1 polymer ?
#
loop_
_entity_poly.entity_id
_entity_poly.type
_entity_poly.pdbx_seq_one_letter_code
_entity_poly.pdbx_strand_id
1 'polypeptide(L)'
;MTVEVKELRVLCPLCKKEAKIEVPIFLVNEAQDGVLKVSIPRGACCDEHSFMVYIDKKFRVRGYQNADIEFRNGPTISITKKAIDAKKEGGLKDFRIQDITSLLGMDISSLILRTILVEKPVFLLENFDLYNRVDKTVAFLSDMESDDLQITSQKFQQDDLKNLKRNKKINAFMVAPLYKAITRSPFREETNTRFESNLLNETMEIPDRDGQIIFLRKELIKITRVIEEFVKMLKDVDKMYEEDIPGITQKKFNYKLDSKNIDVIREVIAFKHDATLASKIINKSLDKIRTDLW
;
A
#
# COMPACT_ATOMS: atom_id res chain seq x y z
N MET A 1 -27.75 -5.06 -9.40
CA MET A 1 -27.41 -4.05 -10.42
C MET A 1 -26.31 -4.62 -11.30
N THR A 2 -26.42 -4.55 -12.62
CA THR A 2 -25.35 -4.97 -13.54
C THR A 2 -24.26 -3.89 -13.60
N VAL A 3 -23.01 -4.25 -13.31
CA VAL A 3 -21.88 -3.33 -13.40
C VAL A 3 -21.40 -3.28 -14.84
N GLU A 4 -21.43 -2.10 -15.47
CA GLU A 4 -20.86 -1.92 -16.81
C GLU A 4 -19.33 -1.97 -16.75
N VAL A 5 -18.75 -2.86 -17.56
CA VAL A 5 -17.31 -3.07 -17.68
C VAL A 5 -16.82 -2.76 -19.10
N LYS A 6 -15.55 -2.39 -19.22
CA LYS A 6 -14.87 -2.20 -20.49
C LYS A 6 -13.60 -3.05 -20.54
N GLU A 7 -13.44 -3.78 -21.65
CA GLU A 7 -12.25 -4.58 -21.91
C GLU A 7 -11.08 -3.69 -22.33
N LEU A 8 -9.90 -3.93 -21.75
CA LEU A 8 -8.66 -3.23 -22.04
C LEU A 8 -7.52 -4.23 -22.28
N ARG A 9 -6.68 -3.92 -23.26
CA ARG A 9 -5.44 -4.66 -23.49
C ARG A 9 -4.33 -4.08 -22.62
N VAL A 10 -3.64 -4.96 -21.92
CA VAL A 10 -2.47 -4.62 -21.09
C VAL A 10 -1.28 -5.46 -21.52
N LEU A 11 -0.09 -4.87 -21.41
CA LEU A 11 1.19 -5.50 -21.70
C LEU A 11 1.95 -5.67 -20.39
N CYS A 12 2.55 -6.83 -20.17
CA CYS A 12 3.53 -6.98 -19.11
C CYS A 12 4.73 -6.06 -19.43
N PRO A 13 5.11 -5.13 -18.55
CA PRO A 13 6.24 -4.22 -18.79
C PRO A 13 7.58 -4.95 -18.93
N LEU A 14 7.72 -6.13 -18.30
CA LEU A 14 8.95 -6.92 -18.26
C LEU A 14 9.05 -7.93 -19.41
N CYS A 15 8.06 -8.79 -19.62
CA CYS A 15 8.10 -9.84 -20.65
C CYS A 15 7.31 -9.54 -21.93
N LYS A 16 6.60 -8.41 -21.98
CA LYS A 16 5.78 -7.96 -23.12
C LYS A 16 4.63 -8.90 -23.54
N LYS A 17 4.29 -9.91 -22.73
CA LYS A 17 3.06 -10.71 -22.93
C LYS A 17 1.83 -9.80 -22.85
N GLU A 18 0.84 -10.06 -23.70
CA GLU A 18 -0.44 -9.35 -23.72
C GLU A 18 -1.51 -10.09 -22.91
N ALA A 19 -2.38 -9.34 -22.25
CA ALA A 19 -3.59 -9.85 -21.65
C ALA A 19 -4.74 -8.85 -21.78
N LYS A 20 -5.96 -9.36 -21.61
CA LYS A 20 -7.18 -8.57 -21.56
C LYS A 20 -7.68 -8.50 -20.13
N ILE A 21 -8.01 -7.30 -19.68
CA ILE A 21 -8.63 -7.07 -18.37
C ILE A 21 -9.96 -6.36 -18.54
N GLU A 22 -10.91 -6.69 -17.67
CA GLU A 22 -12.20 -6.00 -17.61
C GLU A 22 -12.17 -4.99 -16.47
N VAL A 23 -12.43 -3.72 -16.79
CA VAL A 23 -12.42 -2.64 -15.81
C VAL A 23 -13.78 -1.97 -15.76
N PRO A 24 -14.41 -1.85 -14.58
CA PRO A 24 -15.67 -1.13 -14.43
C PRO A 24 -15.55 0.33 -14.84
N ILE A 25 -16.52 0.78 -15.64
CA ILE A 25 -16.57 2.14 -16.15
C ILE A 25 -16.62 3.17 -15.01
N PHE A 26 -17.36 2.84 -13.95
CA PHE A 26 -17.51 3.74 -12.81
C PHE A 26 -16.16 3.98 -12.11
N LEU A 27 -15.30 2.98 -11.91
CA LEU A 27 -14.01 3.18 -11.23
C LEU A 27 -13.10 4.16 -11.98
N VAL A 28 -13.06 4.04 -13.30
CA VAL A 28 -12.28 4.96 -14.16
C VAL A 28 -12.84 6.38 -14.10
N ASN A 29 -14.17 6.53 -14.12
CA ASN A 29 -14.83 7.83 -14.05
C ASN A 29 -14.77 8.47 -12.66
N GLU A 30 -14.66 7.67 -11.60
CA GLU A 30 -14.55 8.10 -10.21
C GLU A 30 -13.11 8.38 -9.77
N ALA A 31 -12.09 7.97 -10.56
CA ALA A 31 -10.68 8.21 -10.24
C ALA A 31 -10.36 9.71 -10.14
N GLN A 32 -9.80 10.12 -8.98
CA GLN A 32 -9.59 11.52 -8.64
C GLN A 32 -8.44 12.15 -9.43
N ASP A 33 -7.33 11.42 -9.58
CA ASP A 33 -6.09 11.94 -10.20
C ASP A 33 -6.11 11.86 -11.73
N GLY A 34 -7.29 11.61 -12.33
CA GLY A 34 -7.45 11.44 -13.78
C GLY A 34 -7.00 10.08 -14.30
N VAL A 35 -6.34 9.28 -13.46
CA VAL A 35 -5.90 7.92 -13.73
C VAL A 35 -6.34 6.97 -12.61
N LEU A 36 -6.84 5.79 -13.00
CA LEU A 36 -7.11 4.67 -12.12
C LEU A 36 -5.87 3.77 -12.08
N LYS A 37 -5.40 3.39 -10.88
CA LYS A 37 -4.32 2.42 -10.74
C LYS A 37 -4.94 1.03 -10.50
N VAL A 38 -4.55 0.03 -11.26
CA VAL A 38 -5.04 -1.35 -11.12
C VAL A 38 -3.86 -2.29 -10.92
N SER A 39 -3.88 -3.10 -9.87
CA SER A 39 -2.85 -4.11 -9.62
C SER A 39 -3.15 -5.37 -10.43
N ILE A 40 -2.17 -5.77 -11.25
CA ILE A 40 -2.20 -6.98 -12.08
C ILE A 40 -1.33 -8.03 -11.38
N PRO A 41 -1.92 -9.08 -10.78
CA PRO A 41 -1.16 -10.12 -10.10
C PRO A 41 -0.50 -11.08 -11.10
N ARG A 42 0.47 -11.86 -10.61
CA ARG A 42 1.04 -13.00 -11.33
C ARG A 42 -0.05 -13.96 -11.81
N GLY A 43 0.14 -14.52 -13.00
CA GLY A 43 -0.82 -15.40 -13.68
C GLY A 43 -1.99 -14.68 -14.34
N ALA A 44 -2.23 -13.39 -14.06
CA ALA A 44 -3.30 -12.64 -14.74
C ALA A 44 -2.89 -12.16 -16.13
N CYS A 45 -1.63 -11.72 -16.30
CA CYS A 45 -1.08 -11.30 -17.60
C CYS A 45 0.09 -12.18 -18.05
N CYS A 46 0.99 -12.51 -17.13
CA CYS A 46 2.05 -13.46 -17.33
C CYS A 46 2.26 -14.25 -16.03
N ASP A 47 2.85 -15.43 -16.13
CA ASP A 47 2.97 -16.36 -15.00
C ASP A 47 3.89 -15.83 -13.89
N GLU A 48 4.85 -14.98 -14.24
CA GLU A 48 5.96 -14.63 -13.35
C GLU A 48 5.88 -13.23 -12.74
N HIS A 49 5.29 -12.25 -13.42
CA HIS A 49 5.37 -10.85 -13.01
C HIS A 49 4.03 -10.29 -12.53
N SER A 50 4.12 -9.44 -11.52
CA SER A 50 3.08 -8.55 -11.04
C SER A 50 3.46 -7.10 -11.31
N PHE A 51 2.47 -6.25 -11.58
CA PHE A 51 2.70 -4.84 -11.87
C PHE A 51 1.41 -4.04 -11.68
N MET A 52 1.53 -2.73 -11.52
CA MET A 52 0.40 -1.81 -11.55
C MET A 52 0.26 -1.18 -12.94
N VAL A 53 -0.98 -1.07 -13.43
CA VAL A 53 -1.31 -0.38 -14.67
C VAL A 53 -2.07 0.92 -14.38
N TYR A 54 -1.75 1.96 -15.13
CA TYR A 54 -2.38 3.28 -15.02
C TYR A 54 -3.34 3.49 -16.18
N ILE A 55 -4.63 3.68 -15.90
CA ILE A 55 -5.69 3.79 -16.90
C ILE A 55 -6.35 5.16 -16.80
N ASP A 56 -6.36 5.94 -17.89
CA ASP A 56 -6.99 7.26 -17.88
C ASP A 56 -8.52 7.23 -18.06
N LYS A 57 -9.16 8.40 -17.94
CA LYS A 57 -10.61 8.59 -18.19
C LYS A 57 -11.08 8.27 -19.62
N LYS A 58 -10.16 8.17 -20.58
CA LYS A 58 -10.46 7.74 -21.96
C LYS A 58 -10.26 6.24 -22.14
N PHE A 59 -10.01 5.50 -21.04
CA PHE A 59 -9.71 4.08 -21.02
C PHE A 59 -8.48 3.72 -21.85
N ARG A 60 -7.44 4.55 -21.75
CA ARG A 60 -6.13 4.30 -22.36
C ARG A 60 -5.12 4.00 -21.26
N VAL A 61 -4.29 2.98 -21.48
CA VAL A 61 -3.15 2.71 -20.61
C VAL A 61 -2.12 3.83 -20.78
N ARG A 62 -1.73 4.47 -19.68
CA ARG A 62 -0.79 5.60 -19.65
C ARG A 62 0.61 5.21 -19.20
N GLY A 63 0.72 4.12 -18.45
CA GLY A 63 1.99 3.65 -17.95
C GLY A 63 1.82 2.37 -17.15
N TYR A 64 2.96 1.83 -16.75
CA TYR A 64 3.10 0.67 -15.91
C TYR A 64 4.08 1.01 -14.80
N GLN A 65 3.85 0.48 -13.61
CA GLN A 65 4.81 0.50 -12.51
C GLN A 65 5.10 -0.95 -12.13
N ASN A 66 6.39 -1.29 -12.09
CA ASN A 66 6.83 -2.59 -11.60
C ASN A 66 6.84 -2.58 -10.07
N ALA A 67 6.63 -3.74 -9.45
CA ALA A 67 7.03 -3.90 -8.06
C ALA A 67 8.56 -3.94 -8.03
N ASP A 68 9.21 -2.96 -7.38
CA ASP A 68 10.69 -2.86 -7.29
C ASP A 68 11.33 -4.06 -6.60
N ILE A 69 10.52 -4.87 -5.91
CA ILE A 69 10.94 -6.06 -5.18
C ILE A 69 9.88 -7.14 -5.36
N GLU A 70 10.23 -8.13 -6.17
CA GLU A 70 9.51 -9.38 -6.26
C GLU A 70 10.29 -10.46 -5.50
N PHE A 71 10.14 -10.51 -4.16
CA PHE A 71 10.65 -11.66 -3.43
C PHE A 71 9.78 -12.90 -3.74
N ARG A 72 10.43 -13.99 -4.11
CA ARG A 72 9.79 -15.30 -4.31
C ARG A 72 9.30 -15.81 -2.96
N ASN A 73 8.06 -15.54 -2.59
CA ASN A 73 7.45 -16.16 -1.42
C ASN A 73 6.31 -17.09 -1.80
N GLY A 74 6.49 -18.36 -1.42
CA GLY A 74 5.41 -19.28 -1.09
C GLY A 74 4.59 -19.81 -2.27
N PRO A 75 3.87 -20.93 -2.06
CA PRO A 75 3.05 -21.53 -3.09
C PRO A 75 2.07 -20.48 -3.63
N THR A 76 2.12 -20.28 -4.94
CA THR A 76 1.11 -19.53 -5.67
C THR A 76 -0.22 -20.23 -5.41
N ILE A 77 -1.01 -19.71 -4.47
CA ILE A 77 -2.37 -20.22 -4.26
C ILE A 77 -3.16 -19.73 -5.47
N SER A 78 -3.24 -20.56 -6.51
CA SER A 78 -4.24 -20.45 -7.55
C SER A 78 -5.60 -20.61 -6.87
N ILE A 79 -6.24 -19.50 -6.53
CA ILE A 79 -7.54 -19.52 -5.87
C ILE A 79 -8.56 -19.97 -6.92
N THR A 80 -8.84 -21.27 -6.97
CA THR A 80 -10.00 -21.79 -7.69
C THR A 80 -11.27 -21.40 -6.92
N LYS A 81 -12.39 -21.14 -7.62
CA LYS A 81 -13.71 -20.85 -7.00
C LYS A 81 -14.05 -21.80 -5.84
N LYS A 82 -13.64 -23.07 -5.94
CA LYS A 82 -13.80 -24.09 -4.89
C LYS A 82 -13.07 -23.80 -3.56
N ALA A 83 -11.92 -23.12 -3.58
CA ALA A 83 -11.20 -22.73 -2.35
C ALA A 83 -11.84 -21.52 -1.65
N ILE A 84 -12.52 -20.65 -2.42
CA ILE A 84 -13.34 -19.54 -1.90
C ILE A 84 -14.59 -20.10 -1.22
N ASP A 85 -15.18 -21.15 -1.79
CA ASP A 85 -16.37 -21.81 -1.24
C ASP A 85 -16.09 -22.58 0.06
N ALA A 86 -14.89 -23.16 0.24
CA ALA A 86 -14.52 -23.90 1.45
C ALA A 86 -14.20 -23.02 2.67
N LYS A 87 -13.83 -21.74 2.48
CA LYS A 87 -13.57 -20.77 3.57
C LYS A 87 -14.81 -19.99 4.02
N LYS A 88 -15.99 -20.33 3.50
CA LYS A 88 -17.27 -19.64 3.79
C LYS A 88 -17.70 -19.70 5.27
N GLU A 89 -17.18 -20.65 6.06
CA GLU A 89 -17.57 -20.87 7.46
C GLU A 89 -16.55 -20.38 8.51
N GLY A 90 -15.38 -19.91 8.11
CA GLY A 90 -14.35 -19.42 9.05
C GLY A 90 -14.77 -18.09 9.69
N GLY A 91 -14.74 -18.01 11.02
CA GLY A 91 -15.03 -16.79 11.77
C GLY A 91 -13.97 -15.70 11.58
N LEU A 92 -14.08 -14.59 12.33
CA LEU A 92 -13.04 -13.55 12.34
C LEU A 92 -11.68 -14.09 12.82
N LYS A 93 -11.68 -15.09 13.72
CA LYS A 93 -10.48 -15.73 14.29
C LYS A 93 -9.55 -16.35 13.24
N ASP A 94 -10.12 -16.84 12.14
CA ASP A 94 -9.36 -17.49 11.07
C ASP A 94 -8.96 -16.52 9.96
N PHE A 95 -9.38 -15.26 10.04
CA PHE A 95 -9.07 -14.24 9.04
C PHE A 95 -7.70 -13.60 9.31
N ARG A 96 -6.75 -13.86 8.42
CA ARG A 96 -5.33 -13.53 8.59
C ARG A 96 -4.84 -12.56 7.52
N ILE A 97 -3.61 -12.07 7.67
CA ILE A 97 -2.99 -11.13 6.72
C ILE A 97 -2.93 -11.72 5.29
N GLN A 98 -2.77 -13.04 5.15
CA GLN A 98 -2.81 -13.75 3.86
C GLN A 98 -4.18 -13.60 3.17
N ASP A 99 -5.27 -13.50 3.94
CA ASP A 99 -6.60 -13.27 3.40
C ASP A 99 -6.75 -11.82 2.90
N ILE A 100 -6.04 -10.86 3.51
CA ILE A 100 -6.02 -9.47 3.05
C ILE A 100 -5.18 -9.35 1.78
N THR A 101 -3.97 -9.92 1.77
CA THR A 101 -3.08 -9.85 0.60
C THR A 101 -3.59 -10.66 -0.59
N SER A 102 -4.30 -11.77 -0.36
CA SER A 102 -4.98 -12.48 -1.45
C SER A 102 -6.13 -11.68 -2.06
N LEU A 103 -6.86 -10.93 -1.22
CA LEU A 103 -7.96 -10.06 -1.65
C LEU A 103 -7.43 -8.87 -2.47
N LEU A 104 -6.41 -8.18 -1.94
CA LEU A 104 -5.97 -6.88 -2.45
C LEU A 104 -4.74 -6.93 -3.36
N GLY A 105 -3.92 -7.98 -3.23
CA GLY A 105 -2.56 -8.01 -3.76
C GLY A 105 -1.55 -7.38 -2.80
N MET A 106 -0.29 -7.80 -2.91
CA MET A 106 0.80 -7.33 -2.04
C MET A 106 0.96 -5.81 -2.10
N ASP A 107 1.01 -5.23 -3.30
CA ASP A 107 1.24 -3.79 -3.49
C ASP A 107 0.21 -2.93 -2.75
N ILE A 108 -1.07 -3.28 -2.88
CA ILE A 108 -2.16 -2.54 -2.25
C ILE A 108 -2.13 -2.75 -0.73
N SER A 109 -1.89 -3.97 -0.26
CA SER A 109 -1.73 -4.24 1.17
C SER A 109 -0.55 -3.48 1.78
N SER A 110 0.56 -3.38 1.05
CA SER A 110 1.71 -2.59 1.46
C SER A 110 1.38 -1.10 1.51
N LEU A 111 0.66 -0.57 0.52
CA LEU A 111 0.19 0.81 0.54
C LEU A 111 -0.81 1.10 1.67
N ILE A 112 -1.59 0.10 2.11
CA ILE A 112 -2.42 0.23 3.31
C ILE A 112 -1.55 0.46 4.54
N LEU A 113 -0.50 -0.35 4.74
CA LEU A 113 0.43 -0.14 5.86
C LEU A 113 1.11 1.23 5.78
N ARG A 114 1.52 1.67 4.59
CA ARG A 114 2.05 3.02 4.38
C ARG A 114 1.03 4.10 4.76
N THR A 115 -0.23 3.91 4.37
CA THR A 115 -1.34 4.83 4.68
C THR A 115 -1.57 4.96 6.19
N ILE A 116 -1.42 3.85 6.92
CA ILE A 116 -1.47 3.86 8.39
C ILE A 116 -0.33 4.70 8.97
N LEU A 117 0.90 4.53 8.48
CA LEU A 117 2.06 5.30 8.96
C LEU A 117 1.92 6.82 8.75
N VAL A 118 1.25 7.24 7.68
CA VAL A 118 0.96 8.67 7.41
C VAL A 118 -0.34 9.17 8.04
N GLU A 119 -0.99 8.33 8.85
CA GLU A 119 -2.26 8.61 9.55
C GLU A 119 -3.34 9.15 8.62
N LYS A 120 -3.50 8.49 7.46
CA LYS A 120 -4.60 8.78 6.53
C LYS A 120 -5.67 7.69 6.59
N PRO A 121 -6.93 8.03 6.32
CA PRO A 121 -7.99 7.04 6.30
C PRO A 121 -7.82 6.02 5.17
N VAL A 122 -8.11 4.75 5.45
CA VAL A 122 -8.16 3.65 4.49
C VAL A 122 -9.62 3.27 4.23
N PHE A 123 -10.07 3.46 2.99
CA PHE A 123 -11.45 3.20 2.60
C PHE A 123 -11.52 2.04 1.63
N LEU A 124 -12.30 1.02 2.01
CA LEU A 124 -12.51 -0.17 1.20
C LEU A 124 -13.90 -0.12 0.59
N LEU A 125 -13.96 0.01 -0.73
CA LEU A 125 -15.20 0.02 -1.49
C LEU A 125 -15.78 -1.39 -1.54
N GLU A 126 -16.90 -1.59 -0.86
CA GLU A 126 -17.68 -2.81 -0.99
C GLU A 126 -18.48 -2.76 -2.29
N ASN A 127 -18.16 -3.71 -3.18
CA ASN A 127 -19.01 -4.07 -4.30
C ASN A 127 -19.52 -5.48 -4.03
N PHE A 128 -20.73 -5.77 -4.53
CA PHE A 128 -21.44 -7.04 -4.34
C PHE A 128 -20.50 -8.27 -4.41
N ASP A 129 -20.79 -9.30 -3.60
CA ASP A 129 -20.16 -10.63 -3.58
C ASP A 129 -18.78 -10.82 -2.92
N LEU A 130 -18.25 -9.86 -2.15
CA LEU A 130 -17.00 -10.10 -1.39
C LEU A 130 -17.19 -10.84 -0.05
N TYR A 131 -18.36 -11.45 0.20
CA TYR A 131 -18.64 -12.35 1.33
C TYR A 131 -17.99 -11.94 2.66
N ASN A 132 -18.32 -10.76 3.20
CA ASN A 132 -17.85 -10.28 4.51
C ASN A 132 -16.30 -10.08 4.60
N ARG A 133 -15.53 -10.27 3.53
CA ARG A 133 -14.06 -10.12 3.57
C ARG A 133 -13.62 -8.67 3.75
N VAL A 134 -14.38 -7.72 3.21
CA VAL A 134 -14.12 -6.28 3.39
C VAL A 134 -14.30 -5.91 4.86
N ASP A 135 -15.43 -6.29 5.46
CA ASP A 135 -15.70 -6.08 6.89
C ASP A 135 -14.65 -6.76 7.77
N LYS A 136 -14.24 -8.00 7.45
CA LYS A 136 -13.16 -8.69 8.17
C LYS A 136 -11.80 -7.99 8.01
N THR A 137 -11.53 -7.38 6.87
CA THR A 137 -10.32 -6.58 6.64
C THR A 137 -10.36 -5.30 7.48
N VAL A 138 -11.48 -4.57 7.47
CA VAL A 138 -11.68 -3.41 8.34
C VAL A 138 -11.49 -3.82 9.81
N ALA A 139 -12.13 -4.91 10.25
CA ALA A 139 -11.98 -5.41 11.61
C ALA A 139 -10.55 -5.82 11.95
N PHE A 140 -9.80 -6.46 11.03
CA PHE A 140 -8.39 -6.77 11.25
C PHE A 140 -7.55 -5.49 11.44
N LEU A 141 -7.78 -4.47 10.61
CA LEU A 141 -7.07 -3.19 10.72
C LEU A 141 -7.45 -2.42 11.99
N SER A 142 -8.74 -2.38 12.33
CA SER A 142 -9.22 -1.80 13.59
C SER A 142 -8.66 -2.52 14.81
N ASP A 143 -8.55 -3.86 14.77
CA ASP A 143 -7.94 -4.62 15.84
C ASP A 143 -6.44 -4.35 15.96
N MET A 144 -5.77 -3.70 15.00
CA MET A 144 -4.38 -3.24 15.17
C MET A 144 -4.29 -1.91 15.91
N GLU A 145 -5.38 -1.17 16.08
CA GLU A 145 -5.41 0.13 16.74
C GLU A 145 -4.97 0.03 18.22
N SER A 146 -4.33 1.10 18.70
CA SER A 146 -3.93 1.28 20.10
C SER A 146 -3.67 2.76 20.39
N ASP A 147 -3.44 3.10 21.65
CA ASP A 147 -3.13 4.49 22.05
C ASP A 147 -1.95 5.09 21.26
N ASP A 148 -0.96 4.27 20.91
CA ASP A 148 0.25 4.65 20.16
C ASP A 148 0.13 4.47 18.63
N LEU A 149 -0.99 3.93 18.13
CA LEU A 149 -1.19 3.66 16.70
C LEU A 149 -2.67 3.85 16.33
N GLN A 150 -2.98 5.01 15.76
CA GLN A 150 -4.33 5.36 15.32
C GLN A 150 -4.60 4.82 13.93
N ILE A 151 -5.71 4.10 13.74
CA ILE A 151 -6.06 3.48 12.45
C ILE A 151 -7.49 3.84 12.10
N THR A 152 -7.65 4.75 11.13
CA THR A 152 -8.97 5.01 10.54
C THR A 152 -9.16 4.12 9.33
N SER A 153 -9.94 3.05 9.47
CA SER A 153 -10.37 2.22 8.34
C SER A 153 -11.88 2.07 8.32
N GLN A 154 -12.48 2.14 7.13
CA GLN A 154 -13.93 1.96 7.00
C GLN A 154 -14.32 1.41 5.64
N LYS A 155 -15.47 0.74 5.64
CA LYS A 155 -16.16 0.28 4.45
C LYS A 155 -16.92 1.44 3.81
N PHE A 156 -16.95 1.47 2.48
CA PHE A 156 -17.72 2.42 1.68
C PHE A 156 -18.61 1.69 0.69
N GLN A 157 -19.82 2.21 0.47
CA GLN A 157 -20.67 1.76 -0.62
C GLN A 157 -20.38 2.53 -1.91
N GLN A 158 -20.79 1.97 -3.05
CA GLN A 158 -20.63 2.63 -4.35
C GLN A 158 -21.32 3.99 -4.42
N ASP A 159 -22.49 4.15 -3.81
CA ASP A 159 -23.21 5.42 -3.84
C ASP A 159 -22.52 6.53 -3.02
N ASP A 160 -21.70 6.15 -2.04
CA ASP A 160 -20.90 7.10 -1.27
C ASP A 160 -19.79 7.74 -2.13
N LEU A 161 -19.27 7.04 -3.16
CA LEU A 161 -18.25 7.59 -4.07
C LEU A 161 -18.74 8.85 -4.79
N LYS A 162 -20.01 8.86 -5.22
CA LYS A 162 -20.63 10.01 -5.90
C LYS A 162 -20.71 11.22 -4.96
N ASN A 163 -20.97 10.97 -3.67
CA ASN A 163 -20.97 12.02 -2.64
C ASN A 163 -19.55 12.52 -2.35
N LEU A 164 -18.56 11.62 -2.35
CA LEU A 164 -17.14 11.96 -2.17
C LEU A 164 -16.55 12.78 -3.33
N LYS A 165 -17.13 12.75 -4.54
CA LYS A 165 -16.73 13.66 -5.64
C LYS A 165 -16.96 15.14 -5.32
N ARG A 166 -17.98 15.45 -4.51
CA ARG A 166 -18.27 16.82 -4.07
C ARG A 166 -17.22 17.31 -3.07
N ASN A 167 -16.61 16.40 -2.33
CA ASN A 167 -15.50 16.67 -1.40
C ASN A 167 -14.14 16.27 -2.00
N LYS A 168 -13.63 17.09 -2.94
CA LYS A 168 -12.27 16.98 -3.50
C LYS A 168 -11.14 17.03 -2.46
N LYS A 169 -11.45 17.30 -1.19
CA LYS A 169 -10.51 17.50 -0.07
C LYS A 169 -10.21 16.24 0.75
N ILE A 170 -10.83 15.10 0.45
CA ILE A 170 -10.62 13.89 1.26
C ILE A 170 -9.27 13.29 0.92
N ASN A 171 -8.30 13.53 1.80
CA ASN A 171 -6.95 12.99 1.75
C ASN A 171 -6.96 11.57 2.35
N ALA A 172 -7.38 10.58 1.54
CA ALA A 172 -7.55 9.20 1.95
C ALA A 172 -7.04 8.22 0.88
N PHE A 173 -6.73 7.00 1.30
CA PHE A 173 -6.43 5.89 0.42
C PHE A 173 -7.71 5.09 0.17
N MET A 174 -8.17 5.04 -1.09
CA MET A 174 -9.41 4.39 -1.47
C MET A 174 -9.16 3.24 -2.43
N VAL A 175 -9.62 2.05 -2.05
CA VAL A 175 -9.41 0.81 -2.79
C VAL A 175 -10.75 0.18 -3.13
N ALA A 176 -10.86 -0.36 -4.34
CA ALA A 176 -11.91 -1.28 -4.76
C ALA A 176 -11.36 -2.71 -4.77
N PRO A 177 -11.53 -3.49 -3.68
CA PRO A 177 -10.87 -4.77 -3.49
C PRO A 177 -11.17 -5.80 -4.59
N LEU A 178 -12.43 -5.88 -5.03
CA LEU A 178 -12.86 -6.80 -6.09
C LEU A 178 -12.06 -6.63 -7.39
N TYR A 179 -11.68 -5.39 -7.68
CA TYR A 179 -10.97 -5.03 -8.91
C TYR A 179 -9.48 -4.77 -8.67
N LYS A 180 -8.99 -4.96 -7.44
CA LYS A 180 -7.62 -4.62 -7.01
C LYS A 180 -7.20 -3.24 -7.52
N ALA A 181 -8.11 -2.28 -7.39
CA ALA A 181 -7.97 -0.96 -8.00
C ALA A 181 -7.90 0.13 -6.94
N ILE A 182 -6.93 1.03 -7.08
CA ILE A 182 -6.80 2.22 -6.24
C ILE A 182 -7.49 3.37 -6.98
N THR A 183 -8.58 3.86 -6.39
CA THR A 183 -9.38 4.95 -6.96
C THR A 183 -8.91 6.31 -6.49
N ARG A 184 -8.29 6.35 -5.30
CA ARG A 184 -7.65 7.55 -4.72
C ARG A 184 -6.46 7.13 -3.88
N SER A 185 -5.39 7.91 -3.95
CA SER A 185 -4.17 7.69 -3.19
C SER A 185 -3.63 9.03 -2.70
N PRO A 186 -3.21 9.15 -1.43
CA PRO A 186 -2.47 10.33 -1.00
C PRO A 186 -1.10 10.40 -1.68
N PHE A 187 -0.56 9.25 -2.12
CA PHE A 187 0.74 9.13 -2.78
C PHE A 187 0.61 9.42 -4.27
N ARG A 188 1.32 10.46 -4.74
CA ARG A 188 1.29 10.95 -6.13
C ARG A 188 2.34 10.29 -7.04
N GLU A 189 3.45 9.86 -6.48
CA GLU A 189 4.59 9.26 -7.19
C GLU A 189 4.66 7.74 -6.97
N GLU A 190 5.61 7.08 -7.64
CA GLU A 190 5.94 5.68 -7.39
C GLU A 190 6.46 5.53 -5.96
N THR A 191 5.61 5.04 -5.06
CA THR A 191 5.98 4.77 -3.66
C THR A 191 6.75 3.46 -3.59
N ASN A 192 7.97 3.50 -3.06
CA ASN A 192 8.70 2.27 -2.74
C ASN A 192 8.09 1.62 -1.49
N THR A 193 7.48 0.46 -1.67
CA THR A 193 6.77 -0.30 -0.64
C THR A 193 7.60 -1.48 -0.09
N ARG A 194 8.92 -1.46 -0.28
CA ARG A 194 9.85 -2.49 0.21
C ARG A 194 9.67 -2.80 1.68
N PHE A 195 9.66 -1.76 2.51
CA PHE A 195 9.55 -1.89 3.96
C PHE A 195 8.26 -2.62 4.34
N GLU A 196 7.12 -2.15 3.83
CA GLU A 196 5.82 -2.72 4.13
C GLU A 196 5.67 -4.13 3.58
N SER A 197 6.20 -4.40 2.39
CA SER A 197 6.14 -5.72 1.78
C SER A 197 6.95 -6.74 2.59
N ASN A 198 8.13 -6.36 3.10
CA ASN A 198 8.90 -7.20 4.01
C ASN A 198 8.15 -7.45 5.31
N LEU A 199 7.56 -6.40 5.89
CA LEU A 199 6.79 -6.51 7.12
C LEU A 199 5.56 -7.43 6.95
N LEU A 200 4.84 -7.33 5.84
CA LEU A 200 3.73 -8.23 5.50
C LEU A 200 4.21 -9.67 5.35
N ASN A 201 5.33 -9.90 4.67
CA ASN A 201 5.89 -11.24 4.51
C ASN A 201 6.29 -11.87 5.84
N GLU A 202 6.99 -11.14 6.70
CA GLU A 202 7.33 -11.61 8.06
C GLU A 202 6.06 -11.91 8.87
N THR A 203 5.01 -11.10 8.71
CA THR A 203 3.72 -11.34 9.34
C THR A 203 3.06 -12.62 8.83
N MET A 204 3.19 -12.95 7.55
CA MET A 204 2.61 -14.18 6.98
C MET A 204 3.23 -15.46 7.54
N GLU A 205 4.45 -15.40 8.07
CA GLU A 205 5.09 -16.54 8.73
C GLU A 205 4.48 -16.82 10.11
N ILE A 206 3.73 -15.86 10.68
CA ILE A 206 3.05 -16.02 11.97
C ILE A 206 1.75 -16.81 11.75
N PRO A 207 1.55 -17.93 12.48
CA PRO A 207 0.51 -18.90 12.17
C PRO A 207 -0.88 -18.49 12.62
N ASP A 208 -1.06 -17.50 13.48
CA ASP A 208 -2.35 -17.11 14.03
C ASP A 208 -2.62 -15.61 13.90
N ARG A 209 -3.90 -15.24 13.84
CA ARG A 209 -4.34 -13.86 13.60
C ARG A 209 -3.87 -12.90 14.70
N ASP A 210 -3.98 -13.30 15.97
CA ASP A 210 -3.69 -12.42 17.08
C ASP A 210 -2.18 -12.12 17.15
N GLY A 211 -1.35 -13.13 16.92
CA GLY A 211 0.09 -12.97 16.73
C GLY A 211 0.44 -12.04 15.56
N GLN A 212 -0.24 -12.17 14.42
CA GLN A 212 -0.06 -11.28 13.28
C GLN A 212 -0.40 -9.82 13.60
N ILE A 213 -1.52 -9.58 14.28
CA ILE A 213 -1.96 -8.25 14.71
C ILE A 213 -0.95 -7.64 15.70
N ILE A 214 -0.56 -8.41 16.72
CA ILE A 214 0.41 -7.96 17.73
C ILE A 214 1.74 -7.59 17.07
N PHE A 215 2.22 -8.43 16.14
CA PHE A 215 3.46 -8.18 15.43
C PHE A 215 3.39 -6.92 14.56
N LEU A 216 2.39 -6.81 13.68
CA LEU A 216 2.22 -5.64 12.82
C LEU A 216 2.08 -4.36 13.64
N ARG A 217 1.23 -4.36 14.66
CA ARG A 217 1.04 -3.22 15.56
C ARG A 217 2.37 -2.80 16.18
N LYS A 218 3.12 -3.74 16.74
CA LYS A 218 4.41 -3.47 17.40
C LYS A 218 5.42 -2.85 16.43
N GLU A 219 5.57 -3.40 15.23
CA GLU A 219 6.53 -2.89 14.25
C GLU A 219 6.11 -1.52 13.71
N LEU A 220 4.82 -1.28 13.46
CA LEU A 220 4.30 0.03 13.06
C LEU A 220 4.48 1.10 14.15
N ILE A 221 4.23 0.77 15.42
CA ILE A 221 4.53 1.68 16.55
C ILE A 221 6.03 1.98 16.62
N LYS A 222 6.87 0.95 16.44
CA LYS A 222 8.33 1.10 16.52
C LYS A 222 8.85 2.06 15.45
N ILE A 223 8.47 1.87 14.18
CA ILE A 223 8.87 2.78 13.11
C ILE A 223 8.26 4.18 13.29
N THR A 224 7.02 4.29 13.77
CA THR A 224 6.39 5.59 14.06
C THR A 224 7.19 6.36 15.11
N ARG A 225 7.58 5.73 16.21
CA ARG A 225 8.43 6.36 17.25
C ARG A 225 9.78 6.81 16.70
N VAL A 226 10.40 6.01 15.84
CA VAL A 226 11.65 6.37 15.17
C VAL A 226 11.44 7.62 14.30
N ILE A 227 10.37 7.66 13.52
CA ILE A 227 10.02 8.80 12.65
C ILE A 227 9.80 10.06 13.48
N GLU A 228 9.00 10.00 14.55
CA GLU A 228 8.71 11.17 15.40
C GLU A 228 9.98 11.74 16.05
N GLU A 229 10.94 10.88 16.40
CA GLU A 229 12.22 11.33 16.93
C GLU A 229 13.11 11.96 15.86
N PHE A 230 13.10 11.44 14.63
CA PHE A 230 13.78 12.11 13.51
C PHE A 230 13.15 13.47 13.21
N VAL A 231 11.83 13.59 13.25
CA VAL A 231 11.15 14.89 13.10
C VAL A 231 11.64 15.90 14.12
N LYS A 232 11.80 15.50 15.39
CA LYS A 232 12.40 16.36 16.43
C LYS A 232 13.83 16.75 16.07
N MET A 233 14.68 15.78 15.74
CA MET A 233 16.08 16.05 15.37
C MET A 233 16.22 16.98 14.15
N LEU A 234 15.38 16.79 13.13
CA LEU A 234 15.40 17.57 11.88
C LEU A 234 14.96 19.02 12.07
N LYS A 235 14.30 19.37 13.19
CA LYS A 235 14.01 20.76 13.53
C LYS A 235 15.26 21.53 13.95
N ASP A 236 16.24 20.83 14.51
CA ASP A 236 17.44 21.43 15.11
C ASP A 236 18.68 21.35 14.22
N VAL A 237 18.61 20.64 13.10
CA VAL A 237 19.72 20.51 12.14
C VAL A 237 19.37 21.07 10.77
N ASP A 238 20.37 21.55 10.05
CA ASP A 238 20.19 22.00 8.65
C ASP A 238 20.10 20.81 7.69
N LYS A 239 20.93 19.79 7.92
CA LYS A 239 20.98 18.56 7.12
C LYS A 239 21.32 17.34 7.95
N MET A 240 20.82 16.19 7.50
CA MET A 240 21.11 14.86 8.02
C MET A 240 21.41 13.92 6.87
N TYR A 241 22.49 13.15 6.96
CA TYR A 241 22.83 12.21 5.90
C TYR A 241 22.09 10.88 6.06
N GLU A 242 21.58 10.34 4.95
CA GLU A 242 20.92 9.04 4.91
C GLU A 242 21.78 7.92 5.54
N GLU A 243 23.08 7.94 5.26
CA GLU A 243 24.00 6.89 5.69
C GLU A 243 24.16 6.81 7.21
N ASP A 244 23.88 7.91 7.92
CA ASP A 244 23.96 7.99 9.38
C ASP A 244 22.69 7.46 10.07
N ILE A 245 21.54 7.45 9.36
CA ILE A 245 20.24 7.07 9.90
C ILE A 245 20.24 5.66 10.50
N PRO A 246 20.71 4.59 9.81
CA PRO A 246 20.74 3.23 10.38
C PRO A 246 21.57 3.14 11.68
N GLY A 247 22.67 3.89 11.75
CA GLY A 247 23.51 3.96 12.95
C GLY A 247 22.80 4.63 14.12
N ILE A 248 22.08 5.73 13.85
CA ILE A 248 21.27 6.44 14.84
C ILE A 248 20.12 5.54 15.32
N THR A 249 19.41 4.87 14.40
CA THR A 249 18.27 4.02 14.79
C THR A 249 18.69 2.85 15.65
N GLN A 250 19.81 2.20 15.30
CA GLN A 250 20.32 1.07 16.06
C GLN A 250 20.78 1.51 17.46
N LYS A 251 21.52 2.62 17.57
CA LYS A 251 22.05 3.11 18.85
C LYS A 251 20.97 3.64 19.79
N LYS A 252 20.02 4.42 19.27
CA LYS A 252 19.02 5.13 20.10
C LYS A 252 17.76 4.30 20.37
N PHE A 253 17.35 3.45 19.44
CA PHE A 253 16.06 2.73 19.52
C PHE A 253 16.19 1.21 19.55
N ASN A 254 17.42 0.67 19.48
CA ASN A 254 17.65 -0.76 19.26
C ASN A 254 16.81 -1.27 18.07
N TYR A 255 16.82 -0.48 16.99
CA TYR A 255 16.08 -0.75 15.77
C TYR A 255 17.01 -0.78 14.58
N LYS A 256 17.14 -1.97 13.99
CA LYS A 256 17.93 -2.17 12.79
C LYS A 256 17.08 -1.81 11.57
N LEU A 257 17.31 -0.61 11.04
CA LEU A 257 16.72 -0.18 9.77
C LEU A 257 17.70 -0.50 8.64
N ASP A 258 17.25 -1.24 7.62
CA ASP A 258 18.00 -1.40 6.36
C ASP A 258 18.13 -0.03 5.69
N SER A 259 19.32 0.32 5.20
CA SER A 259 19.53 1.59 4.49
C SER A 259 18.60 1.72 3.28
N LYS A 260 18.20 0.60 2.68
CA LYS A 260 17.23 0.54 1.58
C LYS A 260 15.80 0.88 1.99
N ASN A 261 15.52 1.03 3.28
CA ASN A 261 14.22 1.39 3.84
C ASN A 261 14.23 2.81 4.42
N ILE A 262 15.24 3.65 4.15
CA ILE A 262 15.26 5.04 4.66
C ILE A 262 14.20 5.92 3.99
N ASP A 263 13.85 5.58 2.76
CA ASP A 263 12.76 6.17 2.01
C ASP A 263 11.43 6.16 2.77
N VAL A 264 11.11 5.10 3.54
CA VAL A 264 9.90 5.09 4.39
C VAL A 264 9.88 6.25 5.37
N ILE A 265 11.01 6.54 6.00
CA ILE A 265 11.13 7.65 6.96
C ILE A 265 10.92 8.97 6.24
N ARG A 266 11.63 9.19 5.12
CA ARG A 266 11.52 10.44 4.36
C ARG A 266 10.10 10.68 3.89
N GLU A 267 9.48 9.70 3.26
CA GLU A 267 8.14 9.83 2.70
C GLU A 267 7.11 10.05 3.80
N VAL A 268 7.17 9.30 4.92
CA VAL A 268 6.24 9.50 6.02
C VAL A 268 6.41 10.90 6.63
N ILE A 269 7.64 11.39 6.82
CA ILE A 269 7.87 12.76 7.27
C ILE A 269 7.29 13.78 6.27
N ALA A 270 7.49 13.59 4.97
CA ALA A 270 6.99 14.50 3.95
C ALA A 270 5.46 14.58 3.93
N PHE A 271 4.78 13.45 4.14
CA PHE A 271 3.32 13.36 4.06
C PHE A 271 2.60 13.69 5.38
N LYS A 272 3.16 13.24 6.51
CA LYS A 272 2.55 13.39 7.83
C LYS A 272 2.91 14.73 8.48
N HIS A 273 4.14 15.18 8.28
CA HIS A 273 4.72 16.33 9.01
C HIS A 273 4.97 17.52 8.08
N ASP A 274 6.10 17.53 7.39
CA ASP A 274 6.52 18.65 6.54
C ASP A 274 7.52 18.16 5.48
N ALA A 275 7.24 18.45 4.21
CA ALA A 275 8.11 18.12 3.09
C ALA A 275 9.48 18.80 3.17
N THR A 276 9.56 20.00 3.77
CA THR A 276 10.83 20.71 3.98
C THR A 276 11.70 19.99 5.00
N LEU A 277 11.13 19.42 6.07
CA LEU A 277 11.89 18.60 7.02
C LEU A 277 12.41 17.33 6.36
N ALA A 278 11.58 16.67 5.55
CA ALA A 278 12.01 15.50 4.79
C ALA A 278 13.16 15.80 3.83
N SER A 279 13.16 17.00 3.22
CA SER A 279 14.22 17.44 2.29
C SER A 279 15.58 17.66 2.95
N LYS A 280 15.63 17.77 4.29
CA LYS A 280 16.88 17.85 5.05
C LYS A 280 17.60 16.49 5.16
N ILE A 281 16.93 15.38 4.80
CA ILE A 281 17.57 14.06 4.70
C ILE A 281 18.20 13.95 3.31
N ILE A 282 19.53 14.01 3.25
CA ILE A 282 20.30 14.12 2.01
C ILE A 282 21.18 12.89 1.80
N ASN A 283 21.26 12.42 0.56
CA ASN A 283 22.25 11.43 0.17
C ASN A 283 23.65 12.07 0.07
N LYS A 284 24.62 11.59 0.84
CA LYS A 284 25.95 12.21 0.93
C LYS A 284 26.69 12.22 -0.41
N SER A 285 26.48 11.19 -1.24
CA SER A 285 27.10 11.11 -2.57
C SER A 285 26.58 12.19 -3.50
N LEU A 286 25.28 12.47 -3.46
CA LEU A 286 24.66 13.53 -4.26
C LEU A 286 25.03 14.94 -3.77
N ASP A 287 25.18 15.13 -2.46
CA ASP A 287 25.61 16.40 -1.87
C ASP A 287 27.02 16.78 -2.37
N LYS A 288 27.96 15.82 -2.40
CA LYS A 288 29.32 16.03 -2.92
C LYS A 288 29.35 16.42 -4.39
N ILE A 289 28.58 15.73 -5.23
CA ILE A 289 28.50 16.06 -6.66
C ILE A 289 27.99 17.49 -6.87
N ARG A 290 27.02 17.92 -6.06
CA ARG A 290 26.53 19.30 -6.08
C ARG A 290 27.61 20.28 -5.65
N THR A 291 28.39 20.00 -4.61
CA THR A 291 29.46 20.92 -4.18
C THR A 291 30.62 21.00 -5.17
N ASP A 292 30.88 19.95 -5.95
CA ASP A 292 31.99 19.90 -6.90
C ASP A 292 31.67 20.53 -8.27
N LEU A 293 30.38 20.81 -8.55
CA LEU A 293 29.90 21.39 -9.82
C LEU A 293 29.72 22.93 -9.78
N TRP A 294 29.97 23.56 -8.63
CA TRP A 294 29.84 25.02 -8.41
C TRP A 294 31.09 25.56 -7.72
#